data_AF-A0A4E0QJH0-F1
#
_entry.id   AF-A0A4E0QJH0-F1
#
_cell.length_a   1.000
_cell.length_b   1.000
_cell.length_c   1.000
_cell.angle_alpha   90.00
_cell.angle_beta   90.00
_cell.angle_gamma   90.00
#
_symmetry.space_group_name_H-M   'P 1'
#
loop_
_entity.id
_entity.type
_entity.pdbx_description
1 polymer ?
#
loop_
_entity_poly.entity_id
_entity_poly.type
_entity_poly.pdbx_seq_one_letter_code
_entity_poly.pdbx_strand_id
1 'polypeptide(L)'
;GKVSDTAHIDQLILSFRGLFQDPAFYAKAINAFVLRYNEKPKDGGGRMVEIEGLKLSEGSLASAYYSHNEKPEFRDALSEKARWVFEPAWQTLAKAINAFVLEYEKNPTPKQGGDRTIKVEGYEFSEKQLANAYRNHRKKSEFIKKLSEEARWGFEPFWKKSAQAINAFVKRYGEKPKQNSKRTIEIEGYEFSEGVLLNAYYSHNEKREFKDALSEEAKAAFTFKGESFWKKSAQAINAFVKRYGRRPQQRGKETIEIESYKFSEPSLANAYRHYYKDKEKPEFRKNLSAEAKEAFKAKPAWQTLAKAINAFVLRYNENPKPKQRGDRTIEIEGYEFKFSEGSLADAYRRYKEEREFKDALSAEAKEAFKAKPAWQTLAKAINAFVLKHEGKKPKQNSKRTIEIEGSEFSENQLASAYQSYKENPEFRKKLSAKARWAFKPFWKKSAQAINAFVLQYNRRPKRTGKETIEIEGSEFSELSLENSYQRNNEKPEFRKKLSEEAKKLFRSRSRGKISCKALTQ
;
A
#
# COMPACT_ATOMS: atom_id res chain seq x y z
N GLY A 1 4.34 -20.88 88.53
CA GLY A 1 5.17 -20.50 87.39
C GLY A 1 4.34 -20.56 86.13
N LYS A 2 3.99 -19.42 85.55
CA LYS A 2 3.37 -19.33 84.23
C LYS A 2 4.51 -19.42 83.20
N VAL A 3 4.76 -20.61 82.69
CA VAL A 3 5.59 -20.77 81.49
C VAL A 3 4.72 -20.33 80.31
N SER A 4 5.25 -19.40 79.52
CA SER A 4 4.54 -18.55 78.59
C SER A 4 4.07 -19.28 77.32
N ASP A 5 2.79 -19.11 76.97
CA ASP A 5 2.17 -19.53 75.70
C ASP A 5 2.88 -19.00 74.44
N THR A 6 3.73 -17.99 74.57
CA THR A 6 4.56 -17.47 73.47
C THR A 6 5.63 -18.45 73.02
N ALA A 7 6.17 -19.30 73.91
CA ALA A 7 7.20 -20.28 73.55
C ALA A 7 6.64 -21.38 72.62
N HIS A 8 5.36 -21.73 72.77
CA HIS A 8 4.70 -22.73 71.92
C HIS A 8 4.36 -22.17 70.52
N ILE A 9 3.99 -20.90 70.44
CA ILE A 9 3.71 -20.23 69.16
C ILE A 9 5.00 -20.01 68.37
N ASP A 10 6.10 -19.62 69.03
CA ASP A 10 7.40 -19.46 68.37
C ASP A 10 7.98 -20.81 67.89
N GLN A 11 7.74 -21.91 68.63
CA GLN A 11 8.08 -23.28 68.19
C GLN A 11 7.24 -23.73 66.98
N LEU A 12 5.95 -23.37 66.93
CA LEU A 12 5.06 -23.61 65.79
C LEU A 12 5.49 -22.79 64.56
N ILE A 13 5.89 -21.53 64.72
CA ILE A 13 6.35 -20.69 63.61
C ILE A 13 7.73 -21.13 63.08
N LEU A 14 8.63 -21.56 63.97
CA LEU A 14 9.93 -22.14 63.59
C LEU A 14 9.79 -23.49 62.88
N SER A 15 8.89 -24.35 63.34
CA SER A 15 8.60 -25.64 62.67
C SER A 15 7.91 -25.45 61.31
N PHE A 16 7.01 -24.47 61.17
CA PHE A 16 6.42 -24.10 59.88
C PHE A 16 7.48 -23.54 58.91
N ARG A 17 8.40 -22.67 59.34
CA ARG A 17 9.51 -22.18 58.48
C ARG A 17 10.51 -23.27 58.09
N GLY A 18 10.76 -24.25 58.97
CA GLY A 18 11.60 -25.42 58.68
C GLY A 18 10.97 -26.36 57.64
N LEU A 19 9.66 -26.63 57.74
CA LEU A 19 8.90 -27.46 56.80
C LEU A 19 8.90 -26.90 55.37
N PHE A 20 8.82 -25.57 55.20
CA PHE A 20 8.88 -24.94 53.87
C PHE A 20 10.28 -24.88 53.25
N GLN A 21 11.32 -25.35 53.96
CA GLN A 21 12.68 -25.50 53.44
C GLN A 21 13.17 -26.96 53.38
N ASP A 22 12.40 -27.91 53.92
CA ASP A 22 12.73 -29.32 53.95
C ASP A 22 12.50 -29.97 52.57
N PRO A 23 13.57 -30.39 51.87
CA PRO A 23 13.45 -31.03 50.57
C PRO A 23 12.71 -32.37 50.65
N ALA A 24 12.80 -33.12 51.75
CA ALA A 24 12.14 -34.42 51.89
C ALA A 24 10.61 -34.27 51.93
N PHE A 25 10.11 -33.24 52.61
CA PHE A 25 8.69 -32.91 52.65
C PHE A 25 8.12 -32.62 51.24
N TYR A 26 8.80 -31.78 50.46
CA TYR A 26 8.35 -31.49 49.08
C TYR A 26 8.46 -32.70 48.16
N ALA A 27 9.48 -33.55 48.31
CA ALA A 27 9.59 -34.79 47.56
C ALA A 27 8.40 -35.73 47.84
N LYS A 28 7.98 -35.85 49.12
CA LYS A 28 6.78 -36.60 49.51
C LYS A 28 5.51 -36.03 48.89
N ALA A 29 5.36 -34.70 48.87
CA ALA A 29 4.21 -34.05 48.25
C ALA A 29 4.17 -34.20 46.73
N ILE A 30 5.33 -34.14 46.08
CA ILE A 30 5.46 -34.39 44.65
C ILE A 30 5.16 -35.86 44.32
N ASN A 31 5.61 -36.81 45.13
CA ASN A 31 5.27 -38.23 44.97
C ASN A 31 3.76 -38.45 45.04
N ALA A 32 3.09 -37.86 46.03
CA ALA A 32 1.64 -37.96 46.17
C ALA A 32 0.90 -37.31 44.99
N PHE A 33 1.40 -36.17 44.48
CA PHE A 33 0.86 -35.54 43.28
C PHE A 33 0.98 -36.44 42.05
N VAL A 34 2.18 -36.99 41.81
CA VAL A 34 2.44 -37.88 40.67
C VAL A 34 1.65 -39.18 40.79
N LEU A 35 1.48 -39.74 41.98
CA LEU A 35 0.65 -40.92 42.20
C LEU A 35 -0.82 -40.65 41.90
N ARG A 36 -1.33 -39.49 42.33
CA ARG A 36 -2.74 -39.11 42.17
C ARG A 36 -3.11 -38.71 40.74
N TYR A 37 -2.23 -37.97 40.07
CA TYR A 37 -2.54 -37.37 38.76
C TYR A 37 -1.76 -37.97 37.59
N ASN A 38 -0.78 -38.85 37.86
CA ASN A 38 0.09 -39.46 36.86
C ASN A 38 0.84 -38.45 35.97
N GLU A 39 1.02 -37.23 36.46
CA GLU A 39 1.64 -36.12 35.74
C GLU A 39 2.59 -35.35 36.67
N LYS A 40 3.58 -34.64 36.08
CA LYS A 40 4.35 -33.67 36.85
C LYS A 40 3.51 -32.42 37.14
N PRO A 41 3.66 -31.80 38.32
CA PRO A 41 3.09 -30.49 38.58
C PRO A 41 3.60 -29.44 37.58
N LYS A 42 2.72 -28.53 37.18
CA LYS A 42 2.99 -27.44 36.22
C LYS A 42 2.88 -26.07 36.89
N ASP A 43 3.71 -25.12 36.47
CA ASP A 43 3.60 -23.73 36.88
C ASP A 43 2.23 -23.16 36.45
N GLY A 44 1.50 -22.55 37.39
CA GLY A 44 0.15 -22.03 37.16
C GLY A 44 -0.96 -23.09 37.13
N GLY A 45 -0.67 -24.35 37.49
CA GLY A 45 -1.67 -25.40 37.63
C GLY A 45 -2.59 -25.19 38.84
N GLY A 46 -3.88 -25.49 38.68
CA GLY A 46 -4.92 -25.29 39.71
C GLY A 46 -5.18 -26.50 40.62
N ARG A 47 -4.46 -27.62 40.42
CA ARG A 47 -4.68 -28.84 41.20
C ARG A 47 -4.00 -28.75 42.56
N MET A 48 -4.54 -29.47 43.55
CA MET A 48 -4.04 -29.45 44.93
C MET A 48 -3.78 -30.87 45.43
N VAL A 49 -2.84 -30.98 46.37
CA VAL A 49 -2.59 -32.20 47.15
C VAL A 49 -2.43 -31.83 48.62
N GLU A 50 -2.96 -32.67 49.51
CA GLU A 50 -2.83 -32.50 50.95
C GLU A 50 -1.85 -33.52 51.51
N ILE A 51 -0.83 -33.05 52.23
CA ILE A 51 0.17 -33.88 52.91
C ILE A 51 0.37 -33.31 54.31
N GLU A 52 0.24 -34.18 55.31
CA GLU A 52 0.49 -33.82 56.71
C GLU A 52 -0.28 -32.58 57.17
N GLY A 53 -1.55 -32.45 56.71
CA GLY A 53 -2.44 -31.34 57.04
C GLY A 53 -2.19 -30.05 56.23
N LEU A 54 -1.22 -30.04 55.30
CA LEU A 54 -0.90 -28.90 54.45
C LEU A 54 -1.40 -29.12 53.02
N LYS A 55 -2.18 -28.16 52.52
CA LYS A 55 -2.66 -28.13 51.13
C LYS A 55 -1.67 -27.38 50.24
N LEU A 56 -1.02 -28.10 49.34
CA LEU A 56 -0.04 -27.58 48.41
C LEU A 56 -0.63 -27.48 47.01
N SER A 57 -0.39 -26.33 46.37
CA SER A 57 -0.81 -26.10 44.98
C SER A 57 0.16 -26.73 43.99
N GLU A 58 -0.37 -27.13 42.84
CA GLU A 58 0.40 -27.65 41.73
C GLU A 58 1.53 -26.68 41.32
N GLY A 59 1.24 -25.36 41.28
CA GLY A 59 2.26 -24.35 41.03
C GLY A 59 3.36 -24.31 42.10
N SER A 60 2.99 -24.44 43.38
CA SER A 60 3.96 -24.52 44.49
C SER A 60 4.83 -25.77 44.40
N LEU A 61 4.26 -26.90 44.01
CA LEU A 61 5.00 -28.17 43.83
C LEU A 61 5.93 -28.12 42.60
N ALA A 62 5.52 -27.45 41.52
CA ALA A 62 6.37 -27.23 40.35
C ALA A 62 7.59 -26.36 40.69
N SER A 63 7.35 -25.24 41.39
CA SER A 63 8.41 -24.36 41.88
C SER A 63 9.34 -25.10 42.86
N ALA A 64 8.80 -25.85 43.81
CA ALA A 64 9.58 -26.62 44.77
C ALA A 64 10.47 -27.67 44.09
N TYR A 65 9.98 -28.34 43.04
CA TYR A 65 10.81 -29.24 42.26
C TYR A 65 12.03 -28.51 41.68
N TYR A 66 11.85 -27.38 41.02
CA TYR A 66 12.99 -26.64 40.43
C TYR A 66 13.94 -26.06 41.48
N SER A 67 13.44 -25.64 42.63
CA SER A 67 14.27 -25.10 43.72
C SER A 67 15.08 -26.17 44.46
N HIS A 68 14.59 -27.41 44.52
CA HIS A 68 15.20 -28.48 45.31
C HIS A 68 15.81 -29.62 44.49
N ASN A 69 15.60 -29.67 43.16
CA ASN A 69 16.13 -30.75 42.32
C ASN A 69 17.66 -30.84 42.33
N GLU A 70 18.40 -29.82 42.75
CA GLU A 70 19.85 -29.90 42.88
C GLU A 70 20.32 -30.56 44.20
N LYS A 71 19.41 -30.74 45.17
CA LYS A 71 19.74 -31.35 46.47
C LYS A 71 19.62 -32.89 46.40
N PRO A 72 20.66 -33.65 46.79
CA PRO A 72 20.61 -35.13 46.79
C PRO A 72 19.46 -35.70 47.61
N GLU A 73 19.24 -35.18 48.83
CA GLU A 73 18.18 -35.59 49.75
C GLU A 73 16.78 -35.50 49.11
N PHE A 74 16.55 -34.50 48.27
CA PHE A 74 15.31 -34.33 47.51
C PHE A 74 15.17 -35.40 46.42
N ARG A 75 16.22 -35.56 45.59
CA ARG A 75 16.22 -36.54 44.50
C ARG A 75 16.06 -37.96 45.02
N ASP A 76 16.75 -38.29 46.10
CA ASP A 76 16.72 -39.61 46.72
C ASP A 76 15.35 -39.90 47.35
N ALA A 77 14.65 -38.87 47.86
CA ALA A 77 13.29 -39.00 48.38
C ALA A 77 12.19 -39.07 47.30
N LEU A 78 12.47 -38.71 46.04
CA LEU A 78 11.51 -38.91 44.96
C LEU A 78 11.33 -40.41 44.68
N SER A 79 10.09 -40.85 44.64
CA SER A 79 9.69 -42.18 44.19
C SER A 79 10.17 -42.44 42.77
N GLU A 80 10.36 -43.71 42.40
CA GLU A 80 10.72 -44.09 41.04
C GLU A 80 9.76 -43.48 40.01
N LYS A 81 8.45 -43.59 40.27
CA LYS A 81 7.40 -42.98 39.43
C LYS A 81 7.54 -41.45 39.31
N ALA A 82 7.85 -40.75 40.40
CA ALA A 82 8.07 -39.31 40.35
C ALA A 82 9.33 -38.95 39.57
N ARG A 83 10.49 -39.56 39.89
CA ARG A 83 11.75 -39.34 39.14
C ARG A 83 11.53 -39.53 37.64
N TRP A 84 10.80 -40.58 37.28
CA TRP A 84 10.50 -40.93 35.91
C TRP A 84 9.63 -39.89 35.19
N VAL A 85 8.64 -39.31 35.86
CA VAL A 85 7.75 -38.29 35.29
C VAL A 85 8.44 -36.93 35.11
N PHE A 86 9.52 -36.65 35.87
CA PHE A 86 10.33 -35.44 35.69
C PHE A 86 11.47 -35.60 34.70
N GLU A 87 12.19 -36.73 34.74
CA GLU A 87 13.31 -37.03 33.85
C GLU A 87 13.28 -38.50 33.42
N PRO A 88 12.48 -38.87 32.39
CA PRO A 88 12.55 -40.21 31.83
C PRO A 88 13.95 -40.48 31.30
N ALA A 89 14.49 -41.67 31.55
CA ALA A 89 15.79 -42.06 31.01
C ALA A 89 15.79 -41.95 29.48
N TRP A 90 16.86 -41.42 28.89
CA TRP A 90 16.93 -41.20 27.44
C TRP A 90 16.74 -42.49 26.62
N GLN A 91 17.09 -43.64 27.20
CA GLN A 91 16.90 -44.96 26.62
C GLN A 91 15.41 -45.27 26.40
N THR A 92 14.56 -44.92 27.37
CA THR A 92 13.11 -45.11 27.25
C THR A 92 12.49 -44.08 26.31
N LEU A 93 13.00 -42.85 26.30
CA LEU A 93 12.60 -41.85 25.29
C LEU A 93 12.93 -42.32 23.87
N ALA A 94 14.07 -42.97 23.64
CA ALA A 94 14.41 -43.57 22.36
C ALA A 94 13.46 -44.72 21.97
N LYS A 95 13.09 -45.61 22.92
CA LYS A 95 12.08 -46.64 22.70
C LYS A 95 10.71 -46.06 22.36
N ALA A 96 10.28 -45.01 23.07
CA ALA A 96 9.03 -44.32 22.84
C ALA A 96 8.99 -43.63 21.47
N ILE A 97 10.10 -43.04 21.03
CA ILE A 97 10.23 -42.47 19.69
C ILE A 97 10.10 -43.57 18.62
N ASN A 98 10.78 -44.71 18.78
CA ASN A 98 10.68 -45.81 17.82
C ASN A 98 9.25 -46.36 17.74
N ALA A 99 8.60 -46.58 18.89
CA ALA A 99 7.20 -47.02 18.94
C ALA A 99 6.25 -46.01 18.29
N PHE A 100 6.46 -44.71 18.51
CA PHE A 100 5.67 -43.66 17.89
C PHE A 100 5.81 -43.66 16.35
N VAL A 101 7.02 -43.86 15.84
CA VAL A 101 7.28 -43.88 14.40
C VAL A 101 6.63 -45.11 13.74
N LEU A 102 6.69 -46.27 14.40
CA LEU A 102 6.03 -47.50 13.96
C LEU A 102 4.51 -47.40 13.99
N GLU A 103 3.93 -46.73 14.99
CA GLU A 103 2.46 -46.62 15.08
C GLU A 103 1.88 -45.60 14.08
N TYR A 104 2.66 -44.57 13.75
CA TYR A 104 2.20 -43.45 12.92
C TYR A 104 2.93 -43.33 11.57
N GLU A 105 3.24 -44.46 10.92
CA GLU A 105 4.06 -44.60 9.68
C GLU A 105 3.85 -43.51 8.60
N LYS A 106 2.63 -43.00 8.43
CA LYS A 106 2.29 -41.97 7.41
C LYS A 106 2.62 -40.53 7.82
N ASN A 107 2.90 -40.27 9.11
CA ASN A 107 3.31 -38.98 9.67
C ASN A 107 4.21 -39.17 10.91
N PRO A 108 5.37 -39.82 10.75
CA PRO A 108 6.16 -40.35 11.86
C PRO A 108 6.90 -39.27 12.65
N THR A 109 6.98 -38.03 12.17
CA THR A 109 7.67 -36.93 12.86
C THR A 109 6.81 -36.35 13.99
N PRO A 110 7.26 -36.41 15.25
CA PRO A 110 6.60 -35.72 16.35
C PRO A 110 6.73 -34.20 16.22
N LYS A 111 5.60 -33.49 16.29
CA LYS A 111 5.49 -32.03 16.23
C LYS A 111 5.29 -31.46 17.63
N GLN A 112 5.82 -30.26 17.87
CA GLN A 112 5.74 -29.59 19.18
C GLN A 112 4.32 -29.18 19.61
N GLY A 113 3.31 -29.35 18.75
CA GLY A 113 1.89 -29.11 19.03
C GLY A 113 0.98 -30.19 18.46
N GLY A 114 1.49 -31.42 18.35
CA GLY A 114 0.65 -32.56 17.98
C GLY A 114 -0.01 -33.19 19.21
N ASP A 115 -1.23 -33.68 19.01
CA ASP A 115 -2.10 -34.21 20.08
C ASP A 115 -1.96 -35.73 20.26
N ARG A 116 -1.06 -36.37 19.50
CA ARG A 116 -0.88 -37.82 19.52
C ARG A 116 -0.12 -38.26 20.77
N THR A 117 -0.45 -39.45 21.25
CA THR A 117 0.27 -40.09 22.37
C THR A 117 0.69 -41.50 22.00
N ILE A 118 1.69 -42.01 22.72
CA ILE A 118 2.16 -43.39 22.63
C ILE A 118 2.37 -43.93 24.04
N LYS A 119 2.02 -45.20 24.29
CA LYS A 119 2.27 -45.85 25.57
C LYS A 119 3.45 -46.81 25.47
N VAL A 120 4.49 -46.58 26.27
CA VAL A 120 5.68 -47.44 26.34
C VAL A 120 6.03 -47.68 27.81
N GLU A 121 6.25 -48.94 28.17
CA GLU A 121 6.63 -49.35 29.53
C GLU A 121 5.65 -48.88 30.62
N GLY A 122 4.35 -48.79 30.29
CA GLY A 122 3.29 -48.37 31.22
C GLY A 122 3.09 -46.86 31.32
N TYR A 123 3.81 -46.07 30.52
CA TYR A 123 3.76 -44.60 30.54
C TYR A 123 3.33 -44.03 29.21
N GLU A 124 2.55 -42.96 29.27
CA GLU A 124 2.04 -42.25 28.10
C GLU A 124 2.92 -41.04 27.75
N PHE A 125 3.41 -41.00 26.52
CA PHE A 125 4.22 -39.92 26.00
C PHE A 125 3.45 -39.15 24.95
N SER A 126 3.33 -37.84 25.15
CA SER A 126 2.83 -36.94 24.11
C SER A 126 3.85 -36.73 23.00
N GLU A 127 3.35 -36.51 21.80
CA GLU A 127 4.13 -36.14 20.63
C GLU A 127 5.07 -34.96 20.89
N LYS A 128 4.60 -33.94 21.64
CA LYS A 128 5.40 -32.80 22.07
C LYS A 128 6.59 -33.21 22.94
N GLN A 129 6.39 -34.15 23.88
CA GLN A 129 7.46 -34.66 24.73
C GLN A 129 8.52 -35.39 23.90
N LEU A 130 8.10 -36.22 22.95
CA LEU A 130 9.02 -36.95 22.06
C LEU A 130 9.79 -36.00 21.13
N ALA A 131 9.14 -34.97 20.58
CA ALA A 131 9.77 -33.93 19.77
C ALA A 131 10.87 -33.19 20.54
N ASN A 132 10.59 -32.84 21.80
CA ASN A 132 11.54 -32.17 22.68
C ASN A 132 12.68 -33.11 23.12
N ALA A 133 12.36 -34.37 23.44
CA ALA A 133 13.33 -35.38 23.81
C ALA A 133 14.38 -35.60 22.71
N TYR A 134 13.94 -35.75 21.45
CA TYR A 134 14.86 -35.84 20.32
C TYR A 134 15.73 -34.59 20.21
N ARG A 135 15.14 -33.39 20.28
CA ARG A 135 15.90 -32.13 20.20
C ARG A 135 16.99 -32.02 21.27
N ASN A 136 16.69 -32.45 22.49
CA ASN A 136 17.59 -32.38 23.63
C ASN A 136 18.71 -33.43 23.58
N HIS A 137 18.41 -34.64 23.06
CA HIS A 137 19.34 -35.76 23.06
C HIS A 137 20.00 -36.07 21.71
N ARG A 138 19.63 -35.39 20.60
CA ARG A 138 20.20 -35.64 19.26
C ARG A 138 21.72 -35.50 19.14
N LYS A 139 22.37 -34.79 20.07
CA LYS A 139 23.84 -34.66 20.12
C LYS A 139 24.53 -35.82 20.86
N LYS A 140 23.77 -36.65 21.59
CA LYS A 140 24.30 -37.85 22.26
C LYS A 140 24.34 -38.99 21.25
N SER A 141 25.54 -39.44 20.89
CA SER A 141 25.73 -40.50 19.89
C SER A 141 25.04 -41.81 20.28
N GLU A 142 25.04 -42.17 21.56
CA GLU A 142 24.35 -43.36 22.09
C GLU A 142 22.83 -43.30 21.94
N PHE A 143 22.24 -42.11 22.11
CA PHE A 143 20.81 -41.88 21.89
C PHE A 143 20.44 -42.10 20.43
N ILE A 144 21.18 -41.50 19.50
CA ILE A 144 20.96 -41.67 18.05
C ILE A 144 21.11 -43.14 17.65
N LYS A 145 22.12 -43.86 18.18
CA LYS A 145 22.32 -45.29 17.90
C LYS A 145 21.15 -46.17 18.35
N LYS A 146 20.38 -45.77 19.37
CA LYS A 146 19.19 -46.51 19.83
C LYS A 146 17.91 -46.21 19.05
N LEU A 147 17.88 -45.15 18.24
CA LEU A 147 16.77 -44.89 17.33
C LEU A 147 16.82 -45.85 16.14
N SER A 148 15.65 -46.32 15.68
CA SER A 148 15.52 -47.09 14.43
C SER A 148 15.88 -46.21 13.22
N GLU A 149 16.07 -46.80 12.05
CA GLU A 149 16.38 -46.04 10.84
C GLU A 149 15.23 -45.11 10.45
N GLU A 150 14.00 -45.62 10.50
CA GLU A 150 12.76 -44.86 10.25
C GLU A 150 12.61 -43.73 11.26
N ALA A 151 12.98 -43.97 12.52
CA ALA A 151 12.96 -42.94 13.56
C ALA A 151 14.05 -41.90 13.33
N ARG A 152 15.30 -42.28 13.03
CA ARG A 152 16.35 -41.31 12.70
C ARG A 152 15.96 -40.45 11.51
N TRP A 153 15.43 -41.09 10.49
CA TRP A 153 14.95 -40.43 9.30
C TRP A 153 13.80 -39.49 9.64
N GLY A 154 12.80 -39.91 10.43
CA GLY A 154 11.67 -39.09 10.89
C GLY A 154 12.06 -37.71 11.45
N PHE A 155 13.23 -37.57 12.07
CA PHE A 155 13.71 -36.32 12.65
C PHE A 155 14.90 -35.68 11.92
N GLU A 156 15.33 -36.26 10.80
CA GLU A 156 16.39 -35.66 10.00
C GLU A 156 15.95 -34.28 9.47
N PRO A 157 16.84 -33.26 9.47
CA PRO A 157 16.49 -31.96 8.95
C PRO A 157 15.95 -32.03 7.52
N PHE A 158 14.82 -31.36 7.28
CA PHE A 158 14.12 -31.40 5.99
C PHE A 158 15.01 -31.08 4.78
N TRP A 159 16.00 -30.20 4.94
CA TRP A 159 16.95 -29.87 3.87
C TRP A 159 17.79 -31.09 3.43
N LYS A 160 18.19 -31.96 4.36
CA LYS A 160 19.04 -33.11 4.08
C LYS A 160 18.26 -34.19 3.33
N LYS A 161 17.03 -34.47 3.78
CA LYS A 161 16.07 -35.33 3.07
C LYS A 161 15.81 -34.82 1.65
N SER A 162 15.57 -33.52 1.53
CA SER A 162 15.30 -32.89 0.24
C SER A 162 16.48 -32.99 -0.71
N ALA A 163 17.73 -32.83 -0.23
CA ALA A 163 18.92 -33.00 -1.05
C ALA A 163 19.04 -34.41 -1.61
N GLN A 164 18.82 -35.44 -0.78
CA GLN A 164 18.83 -36.84 -1.21
C GLN A 164 17.70 -37.14 -2.21
N ALA A 165 16.49 -36.66 -1.93
CA ALA A 165 15.36 -36.81 -2.84
C ALA A 165 15.58 -36.09 -4.18
N ILE A 166 16.21 -34.90 -4.17
CA ILE A 166 16.63 -34.20 -5.38
C ILE A 166 17.66 -35.00 -6.18
N ASN A 167 18.69 -35.56 -5.52
CA ASN A 167 19.70 -36.39 -6.17
C ASN A 167 19.06 -37.61 -6.84
N ALA A 168 18.21 -38.33 -6.10
CA ALA A 168 17.48 -39.48 -6.62
C ALA A 168 16.53 -39.11 -7.77
N PHE A 169 15.87 -37.95 -7.67
CA PHE A 169 14.97 -37.46 -8.72
C PHE A 169 15.74 -37.16 -10.00
N VAL A 170 16.83 -36.40 -9.91
CA VAL A 170 17.67 -36.07 -11.07
C VAL A 170 18.31 -37.33 -11.67
N LYS A 171 18.74 -38.28 -10.83
CA LYS A 171 19.26 -39.57 -11.30
C LYS A 171 18.20 -40.38 -12.06
N ARG A 172 16.95 -40.40 -11.58
CA ARG A 172 15.86 -41.18 -12.18
C ARG A 172 15.33 -40.55 -13.47
N TYR A 173 15.19 -39.23 -13.49
CA TYR A 173 14.51 -38.52 -14.58
C TYR A 173 15.45 -37.73 -15.50
N GLY A 174 16.73 -37.59 -15.14
CA GLY A 174 17.73 -36.85 -15.92
C GLY A 174 17.51 -35.34 -15.98
N GLU A 175 16.52 -34.82 -15.27
CA GLU A 175 16.13 -33.41 -15.29
C GLU A 175 15.77 -32.90 -13.89
N LYS A 176 15.76 -31.58 -13.73
CA LYS A 176 15.33 -30.95 -12.47
C LYS A 176 13.81 -31.05 -12.26
N PRO A 177 13.35 -31.03 -11.00
CA PRO A 177 11.94 -30.87 -10.64
C PRO A 177 11.25 -29.61 -11.23
N LYS A 178 9.95 -29.70 -11.54
CA LYS A 178 9.02 -28.71 -12.09
C LYS A 178 7.82 -28.47 -11.15
N GLN A 179 7.36 -27.21 -11.06
CA GLN A 179 6.32 -26.76 -10.12
C GLN A 179 4.94 -27.43 -10.31
N ASN A 180 4.54 -27.73 -11.55
CA ASN A 180 3.17 -28.17 -11.91
C ASN A 180 3.10 -29.63 -12.36
N SER A 181 4.05 -30.46 -11.92
CA SER A 181 4.09 -31.87 -12.27
C SER A 181 3.40 -32.72 -11.19
N LYS A 182 2.75 -33.80 -11.62
CA LYS A 182 2.17 -34.82 -10.73
C LYS A 182 3.17 -35.90 -10.34
N ARG A 183 4.41 -35.86 -10.85
CA ARG A 183 5.42 -36.87 -10.53
C ARG A 183 5.85 -36.74 -9.08
N THR A 184 6.14 -37.88 -8.49
CA THR A 184 6.67 -38.00 -7.14
C THR A 184 7.90 -38.90 -7.14
N ILE A 185 8.67 -38.83 -6.07
CA ILE A 185 9.73 -39.79 -5.77
C ILE A 185 9.63 -40.19 -4.31
N GLU A 186 9.77 -41.49 -4.07
CA GLU A 186 9.77 -42.03 -2.72
C GLU A 186 11.21 -42.27 -2.27
N ILE A 187 11.53 -41.79 -1.07
CA ILE A 187 12.81 -42.02 -0.40
C ILE A 187 12.50 -42.48 1.03
N GLU A 188 12.92 -43.70 1.37
CA GLU A 188 12.78 -44.28 2.70
C GLU A 188 11.34 -44.19 3.27
N GLY A 189 10.33 -44.46 2.42
CA GLY A 189 8.91 -44.42 2.78
C GLY A 189 8.25 -43.03 2.69
N TYR A 190 8.98 -42.01 2.22
CA TYR A 190 8.47 -40.64 2.13
C TYR A 190 8.30 -40.23 0.68
N GLU A 191 7.07 -39.90 0.32
CA GLU A 191 6.74 -39.41 -1.00
C GLU A 191 6.99 -37.89 -1.09
N PHE A 192 7.91 -37.51 -1.98
CA PHE A 192 8.20 -36.11 -2.32
C PHE A 192 7.57 -35.78 -3.67
N SER A 193 6.67 -34.80 -3.68
CA SER A 193 6.19 -34.24 -4.94
C SER A 193 7.25 -33.36 -5.59
N GLU A 194 7.24 -33.34 -6.92
CA GLU A 194 8.20 -32.57 -7.70
C GLU A 194 8.19 -31.07 -7.36
N GLY A 195 7.01 -30.49 -7.11
CA GLY A 195 6.87 -29.10 -6.65
C GLY A 195 7.50 -28.86 -5.28
N VAL A 196 7.42 -29.82 -4.35
CA VAL A 196 8.06 -29.73 -3.03
C VAL A 196 9.59 -29.74 -3.18
N LEU A 197 10.14 -30.61 -4.03
CA LEU A 197 11.58 -30.67 -4.27
C LEU A 197 12.12 -29.38 -4.89
N LEU A 198 11.39 -28.80 -5.84
CA LEU A 198 11.77 -27.53 -6.46
C LEU A 198 11.80 -26.38 -5.44
N ASN A 199 10.76 -26.28 -4.61
CA ASN A 199 10.71 -25.27 -3.55
C ASN A 199 11.82 -25.49 -2.51
N ALA A 200 12.07 -26.74 -2.10
CA ALA A 200 13.10 -27.08 -1.14
C ALA A 200 14.50 -26.68 -1.64
N TYR A 201 14.80 -26.88 -2.92
CA TYR A 201 16.03 -26.39 -3.52
C TYR A 201 16.17 -24.87 -3.36
N TYR A 202 15.16 -24.09 -3.76
CA TYR A 202 15.25 -22.62 -3.67
C TYR A 202 15.26 -22.09 -2.24
N SER A 203 14.61 -22.77 -1.30
CA SER A 203 14.60 -22.38 0.12
C SER A 203 15.91 -22.72 0.86
N HIS A 204 16.74 -23.61 0.32
CA HIS A 204 17.92 -24.12 1.01
C HIS A 204 19.23 -23.99 0.21
N ASN A 205 19.19 -23.51 -1.03
CA ASN A 205 20.38 -23.35 -1.88
C ASN A 205 21.44 -22.39 -1.31
N GLU A 206 21.11 -21.52 -0.37
CA GLU A 206 22.08 -20.66 0.32
C GLU A 206 22.82 -21.38 1.44
N LYS A 207 22.30 -22.52 1.93
CA LYS A 207 22.96 -23.32 2.96
C LYS A 207 24.07 -24.16 2.34
N ARG A 208 25.30 -23.94 2.81
CA ARG A 208 26.49 -24.69 2.37
C ARG A 208 26.31 -26.20 2.52
N GLU A 209 25.83 -26.65 3.67
CA GLU A 209 25.59 -28.08 3.95
C GLU A 209 24.60 -28.74 2.97
N PHE A 210 23.58 -27.99 2.53
CA PHE A 210 22.62 -28.46 1.54
C PHE A 210 23.27 -28.58 0.16
N LYS A 211 24.05 -27.58 -0.26
CA LYS A 211 24.81 -27.62 -1.52
C LYS A 211 25.82 -28.76 -1.54
N ASP A 212 26.54 -28.97 -0.45
CA ASP A 212 27.54 -30.03 -0.33
C ASP A 212 26.89 -31.42 -0.39
N ALA A 213 25.64 -31.56 0.08
CA ALA A 213 24.86 -32.80 0.00
C ALA A 213 24.25 -33.12 -1.38
N LEU A 214 24.24 -32.16 -2.32
CA LEU A 214 23.77 -32.41 -3.69
C LEU A 214 24.87 -33.09 -4.53
N SER A 215 24.47 -34.04 -5.38
CA SER A 215 25.37 -34.65 -6.36
C SER A 215 25.77 -33.64 -7.44
N GLU A 216 26.85 -33.89 -8.18
CA GLU A 216 27.27 -33.00 -9.27
C GLU A 216 26.24 -32.97 -10.40
N GLU A 217 25.55 -34.07 -10.69
CA GLU A 217 24.45 -34.12 -11.66
C GLU A 217 23.25 -33.30 -11.17
N ALA A 218 22.92 -33.38 -9.88
CA ALA A 218 21.88 -32.56 -9.28
C ALA A 218 22.27 -31.07 -9.30
N LYS A 219 23.50 -30.73 -8.92
CA LYS A 219 24.01 -29.36 -9.05
C LYS A 219 23.91 -28.91 -10.50
N ALA A 220 24.35 -29.70 -11.48
CA ALA A 220 24.31 -29.35 -12.90
C ALA A 220 22.87 -29.18 -13.43
N ALA A 221 21.92 -30.03 -13.00
CA ALA A 221 20.52 -29.94 -13.41
C ALA A 221 19.84 -28.63 -12.95
N PHE A 222 20.28 -28.06 -11.82
CA PHE A 222 19.79 -26.77 -11.32
C PHE A 222 20.70 -25.59 -11.70
N THR A 223 21.97 -25.86 -12.01
CA THR A 223 22.90 -24.90 -12.60
C THR A 223 22.60 -24.79 -14.08
N PHE A 224 21.59 -23.99 -14.42
CA PHE A 224 21.51 -23.46 -15.78
C PHE A 224 22.79 -22.64 -16.03
N LYS A 225 23.75 -23.19 -16.78
CA LYS A 225 24.88 -22.40 -17.28
C LYS A 225 24.27 -21.21 -18.02
N GLY A 226 24.44 -20.01 -17.47
CA GLY A 226 23.83 -18.79 -18.00
C GLY A 226 24.06 -18.63 -19.50
N GLU A 227 25.22 -19.03 -20.01
CA GLU A 227 25.56 -18.98 -21.44
C GLU A 227 24.64 -19.85 -22.33
N SER A 228 24.27 -21.07 -21.91
CA SER A 228 23.48 -21.96 -22.77
C SER A 228 22.01 -21.55 -22.85
N PHE A 229 21.43 -21.04 -21.74
CA PHE A 229 20.06 -20.54 -21.72
C PHE A 229 19.88 -19.34 -22.65
N TRP A 230 20.78 -18.37 -22.57
CA TRP A 230 20.68 -17.15 -23.35
C TRP A 230 20.90 -17.42 -24.84
N LYS A 231 21.86 -18.27 -25.19
CA LYS A 231 22.05 -18.70 -26.58
C LYS A 231 20.79 -19.38 -27.15
N LYS A 232 20.20 -20.31 -26.40
CA LYS A 232 18.95 -21.00 -26.80
C LYS A 232 17.75 -20.06 -26.85
N SER A 233 17.65 -19.12 -25.91
CA SER A 233 16.59 -18.11 -25.88
C SER A 233 16.68 -17.17 -27.09
N ALA A 234 17.90 -16.77 -27.49
CA ALA A 234 18.11 -15.97 -28.70
C ALA A 234 17.73 -16.75 -29.97
N GLN A 235 18.12 -18.03 -30.06
CA GLN A 235 17.70 -18.91 -31.16
C GLN A 235 16.18 -19.09 -31.23
N ALA A 236 15.53 -19.32 -30.09
CA ALA A 236 14.09 -19.44 -29.99
C ALA A 236 13.37 -18.14 -30.39
N ILE A 237 13.91 -16.99 -30.02
CA ILE A 237 13.41 -15.68 -30.47
C ILE A 237 13.57 -15.52 -31.98
N ASN A 238 14.73 -15.85 -32.55
CA ASN A 238 14.93 -15.77 -34.00
C ASN A 238 13.94 -16.66 -34.75
N ALA A 239 13.75 -17.89 -34.28
CA ALA A 239 12.76 -18.82 -34.84
C ALA A 239 11.33 -18.31 -34.68
N PHE A 240 10.99 -17.70 -33.54
CA PHE A 240 9.70 -17.08 -33.31
C PHE A 240 9.43 -15.94 -34.30
N VAL A 241 10.37 -15.00 -34.43
CA VAL A 241 10.24 -13.85 -35.33
C VAL A 241 10.17 -14.31 -36.79
N LYS A 242 10.99 -15.29 -37.18
CA LYS A 242 10.94 -15.87 -38.53
C LYS A 242 9.60 -16.54 -38.83
N ARG A 243 9.01 -17.23 -37.85
CA ARG A 243 7.74 -17.95 -38.02
C ARG A 243 6.52 -17.04 -38.00
N TYR A 244 6.49 -16.04 -37.12
CA TYR A 244 5.30 -15.24 -36.85
C TYR A 244 5.42 -13.79 -37.34
N GLY A 245 6.57 -13.37 -37.87
CA GLY A 245 6.81 -12.01 -38.37
C GLY A 245 6.71 -10.90 -37.32
N ARG A 246 6.59 -11.26 -36.04
CA ARG A 246 6.34 -10.35 -34.91
C ARG A 246 7.19 -10.73 -33.71
N ARG A 247 7.37 -9.78 -32.79
CA ARG A 247 8.00 -10.06 -31.50
C ARG A 247 7.08 -10.88 -30.58
N PRO A 248 7.66 -11.72 -29.70
CA PRO A 248 6.96 -12.35 -28.58
C PRO A 248 6.28 -11.33 -27.65
N GLN A 249 5.08 -11.65 -27.19
CA GLN A 249 4.26 -10.86 -26.27
C GLN A 249 4.07 -11.58 -24.94
N GLN A 250 3.91 -10.80 -23.86
CA GLN A 250 3.75 -11.35 -22.51
C GLN A 250 2.45 -12.14 -22.30
N ARG A 251 1.44 -11.93 -23.14
CA ARG A 251 0.15 -12.62 -23.10
C ARG A 251 -0.08 -13.56 -24.29
N GLY A 252 0.97 -13.82 -25.07
CA GLY A 252 0.91 -14.77 -26.17
C GLY A 252 0.71 -16.20 -25.69
N LYS A 253 0.19 -17.05 -26.56
CA LYS A 253 -0.10 -18.47 -26.27
C LYS A 253 0.82 -19.42 -27.03
N GLU A 254 1.59 -18.88 -27.95
CA GLU A 254 2.43 -19.62 -28.87
C GLU A 254 3.65 -20.19 -28.17
N THR A 255 4.20 -21.25 -28.74
CA THR A 255 5.39 -21.93 -28.22
C THR A 255 6.36 -22.24 -29.35
N ILE A 256 7.64 -22.16 -29.06
CA ILE A 256 8.74 -22.53 -29.95
C ILE A 256 9.59 -23.56 -29.23
N GLU A 257 9.96 -24.62 -29.93
CA GLU A 257 10.82 -25.66 -29.40
C GLU A 257 12.20 -25.58 -30.04
N ILE A 258 13.25 -25.58 -29.22
CA ILE A 258 14.66 -25.61 -29.63
C ILE A 258 15.35 -26.70 -28.83
N GLU A 259 15.92 -27.69 -29.51
CA GLU A 259 16.71 -28.78 -28.90
C GLU A 259 16.02 -29.39 -27.67
N SER A 260 14.77 -29.84 -27.86
CA SER A 260 13.93 -30.47 -26.82
C SER A 260 13.52 -29.57 -25.66
N TYR A 261 13.75 -28.25 -25.76
CA TYR A 261 13.29 -27.26 -24.80
C TYR A 261 12.16 -26.41 -25.39
N LYS A 262 11.00 -26.44 -24.73
CA LYS A 262 9.81 -25.68 -25.13
C LYS A 262 9.79 -24.30 -24.48
N PHE A 263 9.97 -23.27 -25.29
CA PHE A 263 9.81 -21.88 -24.90
C PHE A 263 8.38 -21.42 -25.12
N SER A 264 7.76 -20.84 -24.11
CA SER A 264 6.47 -20.15 -24.26
C SER A 264 6.70 -18.71 -24.70
N GLU A 265 5.75 -18.15 -25.44
CA GLU A 265 5.83 -16.76 -25.88
C GLU A 265 6.05 -15.76 -24.72
N PRO A 266 5.37 -15.91 -23.55
CA PRO A 266 5.65 -15.07 -22.39
C PRO A 266 7.08 -15.22 -21.85
N SER A 267 7.66 -16.42 -21.88
CA SER A 267 9.03 -16.62 -21.41
C SER A 267 10.05 -15.96 -22.34
N LEU A 268 9.84 -16.04 -23.66
CA LEU A 268 10.64 -15.32 -24.66
C LEU A 268 10.52 -13.79 -24.52
N ALA A 269 9.31 -13.30 -24.27
CA ALA A 269 9.05 -11.87 -24.05
C ALA A 269 9.76 -11.36 -22.78
N ASN A 270 9.80 -12.16 -21.71
CA ASN A 270 10.52 -11.83 -20.47
C ASN A 270 12.03 -11.90 -20.66
N ALA A 271 12.54 -12.94 -21.32
CA ALA A 271 13.97 -13.09 -21.64
C ALA A 271 14.50 -11.86 -22.37
N TYR A 272 13.74 -11.34 -23.35
CA TYR A 272 14.10 -10.12 -24.06
C TYR A 272 14.09 -8.85 -23.17
N ARG A 273 13.08 -8.69 -22.29
CA ARG A 273 12.97 -7.49 -21.43
C ARG A 273 14.10 -7.37 -20.41
N HIS A 274 14.41 -8.46 -19.72
CA HIS A 274 15.48 -8.48 -18.73
C HIS A 274 16.82 -8.12 -19.39
N TYR A 275 17.04 -8.60 -20.62
CA TYR A 275 18.22 -8.31 -21.39
C TYR A 275 18.42 -6.83 -21.79
N TYR A 276 17.34 -6.10 -22.09
CA TYR A 276 17.44 -4.69 -22.47
C TYR A 276 17.62 -3.76 -21.26
N LYS A 277 17.13 -4.17 -20.07
CA LYS A 277 17.29 -3.40 -18.83
C LYS A 277 18.68 -3.57 -18.21
N ASP A 278 19.21 -4.79 -18.25
CA ASP A 278 20.50 -5.12 -17.65
C ASP A 278 21.53 -5.28 -18.78
N LYS A 279 22.38 -4.26 -19.01
CA LYS A 279 23.40 -4.19 -20.09
C LYS A 279 24.49 -5.30 -20.03
N GLU A 280 24.27 -6.37 -19.27
CA GLU A 280 25.34 -7.20 -18.70
C GLU A 280 25.67 -8.50 -19.47
N LYS A 281 25.02 -8.84 -20.61
CA LYS A 281 25.23 -10.15 -21.27
C LYS A 281 25.44 -10.08 -22.82
N PRO A 282 26.61 -9.70 -23.34
CA PRO A 282 26.84 -9.47 -24.79
C PRO A 282 26.49 -10.64 -25.73
N GLU A 283 26.52 -11.89 -25.25
CA GLU A 283 26.26 -13.09 -26.07
C GLU A 283 24.82 -13.21 -26.59
N PHE A 284 23.80 -12.83 -25.79
CA PHE A 284 22.40 -12.91 -26.21
C PHE A 284 22.14 -12.01 -27.42
N ARG A 285 22.62 -10.75 -27.38
CA ARG A 285 22.50 -9.79 -28.50
C ARG A 285 23.35 -10.16 -29.70
N LYS A 286 24.52 -10.77 -29.48
CA LYS A 286 25.35 -11.29 -30.56
C LYS A 286 24.60 -12.36 -31.36
N ASN A 287 23.84 -13.22 -30.67
CA ASN A 287 23.10 -14.33 -31.27
C ASN A 287 21.69 -13.98 -31.80
N LEU A 288 21.20 -12.75 -31.61
CA LEU A 288 19.95 -12.28 -32.23
C LEU A 288 20.17 -11.90 -33.70
N SER A 289 19.27 -12.37 -34.58
CA SER A 289 19.26 -12.02 -36.01
C SER A 289 18.94 -10.54 -36.21
N ALA A 290 19.26 -10.00 -37.39
CA ALA A 290 18.91 -8.63 -37.76
C ALA A 290 17.37 -8.43 -37.75
N GLU A 291 16.63 -9.40 -38.29
CA GLU A 291 15.16 -9.41 -38.29
C GLU A 291 14.58 -9.36 -36.87
N ALA A 292 15.14 -10.16 -35.95
CA ALA A 292 14.74 -10.10 -34.54
C ALA A 292 15.08 -8.73 -33.95
N LYS A 293 16.30 -8.23 -34.16
CA LYS A 293 16.70 -6.89 -33.67
C LYS A 293 15.76 -5.79 -34.15
N GLU A 294 15.35 -5.80 -35.43
CA GLU A 294 14.36 -4.87 -35.98
C GLU A 294 12.96 -5.07 -35.40
N ALA A 295 12.47 -6.31 -35.31
CA ALA A 295 11.15 -6.62 -34.75
C ALA A 295 10.99 -6.18 -33.28
N PHE A 296 12.11 -6.09 -32.55
CA PHE A 296 12.14 -5.59 -31.19
C PHE A 296 12.55 -4.12 -31.04
N LYS A 297 13.00 -3.44 -32.10
CA LYS A 297 13.07 -1.97 -32.06
C LYS A 297 11.66 -1.47 -31.80
N ALA A 298 11.43 -1.02 -30.57
CA ALA A 298 10.12 -0.52 -30.20
C ALA A 298 9.82 0.68 -31.11
N LYS A 299 8.78 0.58 -31.95
CA LYS A 299 8.05 1.80 -32.34
C LYS A 299 7.70 2.48 -31.02
N PRO A 300 8.17 3.71 -30.76
CA PRO A 300 7.91 4.37 -29.50
C PRO A 300 6.42 4.33 -29.19
N ALA A 301 6.05 3.93 -27.98
CA ALA A 301 4.64 3.82 -27.60
C ALA A 301 3.88 5.13 -27.87
N TRP A 302 4.58 6.26 -27.82
CA TRP A 302 4.06 7.59 -28.14
C TRP A 302 3.60 7.74 -29.61
N GLN A 303 4.22 7.07 -30.59
CA GLN A 303 3.84 7.19 -32.01
C GLN A 303 2.44 6.61 -32.27
N THR A 304 2.17 5.45 -31.69
CA THR A 304 0.85 4.81 -31.72
C THR A 304 -0.20 5.72 -31.06
N LEU A 305 0.15 6.27 -29.90
CA LEU A 305 -0.76 7.14 -29.13
C LEU A 305 -1.02 8.47 -29.84
N ALA A 306 -0.03 9.04 -30.54
CA ALA A 306 -0.21 10.24 -31.36
C ALA A 306 -1.18 9.99 -32.53
N LYS A 307 -1.03 8.86 -33.23
CA LYS A 307 -1.99 8.43 -34.27
C LYS A 307 -3.40 8.25 -33.70
N ALA A 308 -3.52 7.65 -32.51
CA ALA A 308 -4.79 7.47 -31.82
C ALA A 308 -5.48 8.78 -31.49
N ILE A 309 -4.71 9.75 -30.99
CA ILE A 309 -5.19 11.08 -30.65
C ILE A 309 -5.65 11.82 -31.91
N ASN A 310 -4.89 11.76 -33.00
CA ASN A 310 -5.27 12.39 -34.27
C ASN A 310 -6.59 11.79 -34.80
N ALA A 311 -6.72 10.46 -34.81
CA ALA A 311 -7.94 9.77 -35.24
C ALA A 311 -9.13 10.10 -34.32
N PHE A 312 -8.90 10.22 -33.02
CA PHE A 312 -9.93 10.61 -32.05
C PHE A 312 -10.44 12.03 -32.32
N VAL A 313 -9.53 12.98 -32.51
CA VAL A 313 -9.86 14.39 -32.76
C VAL A 313 -10.69 14.52 -34.04
N LEU A 314 -10.27 13.85 -35.12
CA LEU A 314 -10.99 13.84 -36.39
C LEU A 314 -12.38 13.22 -36.27
N ARG A 315 -12.53 12.12 -35.52
CA ARG A 315 -13.82 11.44 -35.33
C ARG A 315 -14.78 12.26 -34.47
N TYR A 316 -14.28 12.99 -33.48
CA TYR A 316 -15.10 13.69 -32.49
C TYR A 316 -14.95 15.22 -32.55
N ASN A 317 -14.87 15.77 -33.77
CA ASN A 317 -14.60 17.19 -34.07
C ASN A 317 -15.35 18.24 -33.21
N GLU A 318 -16.57 17.96 -32.74
CA GLU A 318 -17.34 18.89 -31.88
C GLU A 318 -16.84 18.93 -30.42
N ASN A 319 -16.24 17.84 -29.93
CA ASN A 319 -15.61 17.73 -28.61
C ASN A 319 -14.25 17.00 -28.74
N PRO A 320 -13.27 17.62 -29.42
CA PRO A 320 -12.09 16.92 -29.94
C PRO A 320 -11.09 16.53 -28.84
N LYS A 321 -11.19 17.15 -27.66
CA LYS A 321 -10.30 16.89 -26.53
C LYS A 321 -10.75 15.64 -25.74
N PRO A 322 -9.91 14.60 -25.61
CA PRO A 322 -10.16 13.47 -24.73
C PRO A 322 -10.20 13.88 -23.24
N LYS A 323 -11.18 13.36 -22.51
CA LYS A 323 -11.38 13.53 -21.06
C LYS A 323 -10.99 12.25 -20.30
N GLN A 324 -10.45 12.41 -19.09
CA GLN A 324 -10.02 11.27 -18.25
C GLN A 324 -11.15 10.31 -17.84
N ARG A 325 -12.40 10.79 -17.81
CA ARG A 325 -13.60 10.00 -17.48
C ARG A 325 -14.59 9.97 -18.64
N GLY A 326 -14.09 10.00 -19.87
CA GLY A 326 -14.93 9.92 -21.05
C GLY A 326 -15.15 8.47 -21.49
N ASP A 327 -16.37 8.16 -21.92
CA ASP A 327 -16.78 6.80 -22.32
C ASP A 327 -16.50 6.52 -23.81
N ARG A 328 -15.97 7.49 -24.54
CA ARG A 328 -15.72 7.36 -25.98
C ARG A 328 -14.51 6.46 -26.24
N THR A 329 -14.52 5.76 -27.37
CA THR A 329 -13.40 4.93 -27.81
C THR A 329 -13.05 5.23 -29.27
N ILE A 330 -11.81 4.93 -29.65
CA ILE A 330 -11.34 4.95 -31.03
C ILE A 330 -10.62 3.65 -31.38
N GLU A 331 -10.87 3.15 -32.58
CA GLU A 331 -10.15 2.04 -33.18
C GLU A 331 -9.18 2.59 -34.23
N ILE A 332 -8.01 1.99 -34.32
CA ILE A 332 -6.99 2.35 -35.31
C ILE A 332 -6.60 1.08 -36.04
N GLU A 333 -6.59 1.15 -37.36
CA GLU A 333 -6.16 0.05 -38.22
C GLU A 333 -4.75 -0.44 -37.85
N GLY A 334 -4.60 -1.76 -37.72
CA GLY A 334 -3.34 -2.41 -37.32
C GLY A 334 -3.14 -2.61 -35.81
N TYR A 335 -4.14 -2.31 -34.97
CA TYR A 335 -4.09 -2.55 -33.52
C TYR A 335 -5.30 -3.35 -33.04
N GLU A 336 -5.05 -4.42 -32.27
CA GLU A 336 -6.09 -5.36 -31.80
C GLU A 336 -7.01 -4.80 -30.69
N PHE A 337 -6.73 -3.60 -30.16
CA PHE A 337 -7.46 -3.04 -29.03
C PHE A 337 -7.99 -1.63 -29.29
N LYS A 338 -9.17 -1.34 -28.74
CA LYS A 338 -9.77 0.00 -28.76
C LYS A 338 -9.07 0.90 -27.74
N PHE A 339 -8.76 2.14 -28.13
CA PHE A 339 -8.23 3.13 -27.21
C PHE A 339 -9.40 3.87 -26.55
N SER A 340 -9.44 3.86 -25.22
CA SER A 340 -10.43 4.65 -24.47
C SER A 340 -10.02 6.11 -24.42
N GLU A 341 -11.01 7.00 -24.37
CA GLU A 341 -10.79 8.44 -24.24
C GLU A 341 -9.91 8.79 -23.04
N GLY A 342 -10.13 8.13 -21.90
CA GLY A 342 -9.29 8.32 -20.71
C GLY A 342 -7.83 7.93 -20.94
N SER A 343 -7.58 6.83 -21.67
CA SER A 343 -6.20 6.41 -22.01
C SER A 343 -5.48 7.41 -22.92
N LEU A 344 -6.22 8.07 -23.84
CA LEU A 344 -5.68 9.09 -24.73
C LEU A 344 -5.40 10.41 -24.00
N ALA A 345 -6.28 10.80 -23.06
CA ALA A 345 -6.07 11.96 -22.20
C ALA A 345 -4.80 11.79 -21.34
N ASP A 346 -4.60 10.59 -20.79
CA ASP A 346 -3.40 10.24 -20.02
C ASP A 346 -2.15 10.16 -20.88
N ALA A 347 -2.24 9.60 -22.08
CA ALA A 347 -1.15 9.56 -23.03
C ALA A 347 -0.67 10.98 -23.38
N TYR A 348 -1.59 11.88 -23.74
CA TYR A 348 -1.23 13.28 -23.98
C TYR A 348 -0.56 13.91 -22.76
N ARG A 349 -1.14 13.75 -21.56
CA ARG A 349 -0.55 14.31 -20.32
C ARG A 349 0.87 13.81 -20.06
N ARG A 350 1.16 12.55 -20.34
CA ARG A 350 2.48 11.92 -20.15
C ARG A 350 3.51 12.42 -21.17
N TYR A 351 3.11 12.57 -22.43
CA TYR A 351 4.02 12.82 -23.54
C TYR A 351 3.99 14.28 -24.06
N LYS A 352 3.14 15.16 -23.50
CA LYS A 352 3.01 16.58 -23.90
C LYS A 352 4.29 17.42 -23.76
N GLU A 353 5.39 16.89 -23.22
CA GLU A 353 6.67 17.60 -23.11
C GLU A 353 7.72 17.01 -24.08
N GLU A 354 7.45 15.85 -24.66
CA GLU A 354 8.31 15.22 -25.67
C GLU A 354 8.09 15.88 -27.03
N ARG A 355 9.17 16.39 -27.62
CA ARG A 355 9.15 17.10 -28.91
C ARG A 355 8.63 16.21 -30.04
N GLU A 356 9.14 14.98 -30.13
CA GLU A 356 8.77 14.04 -31.19
C GLU A 356 7.29 13.66 -31.15
N PHE A 357 6.72 13.51 -29.94
CA PHE A 357 5.30 13.27 -29.76
C PHE A 357 4.45 14.47 -30.21
N LYS A 358 4.85 15.69 -29.83
CA LYS A 358 4.17 16.92 -30.31
C LYS A 358 4.23 17.02 -31.82
N ASP A 359 5.38 16.76 -32.43
CA ASP A 359 5.57 16.89 -33.86
C ASP A 359 4.67 15.93 -34.65
N ALA A 360 4.41 14.73 -34.11
CA ALA A 360 3.50 13.75 -34.69
C ALA A 360 2.00 14.01 -34.49
N LEU A 361 1.60 14.99 -33.67
CA LEU A 361 0.19 15.41 -33.56
C LEU A 361 -0.21 16.30 -34.75
N SER A 362 -1.42 16.09 -35.26
CA SER A 362 -2.00 16.94 -36.30
C SER A 362 -2.23 18.36 -35.78
N ALA A 363 -2.47 19.32 -36.68
CA ALA A 363 -2.76 20.70 -36.29
C ALA A 363 -4.03 20.78 -35.42
N GLU A 364 -5.07 20.06 -35.82
CA GLU A 364 -6.36 19.96 -35.12
C GLU A 364 -6.17 19.36 -33.72
N ALA A 365 -5.34 18.31 -33.60
CA ALA A 365 -5.01 17.74 -32.31
C ALA A 365 -4.27 18.74 -31.43
N LYS A 366 -3.26 19.44 -31.96
CA LYS A 366 -2.52 20.48 -31.23
C LYS A 366 -3.46 21.59 -30.73
N GLU A 367 -4.40 22.06 -31.55
CA GLU A 367 -5.40 23.05 -31.17
C GLU A 367 -6.35 22.53 -30.08
N ALA A 368 -6.84 21.30 -30.19
CA ALA A 368 -7.75 20.69 -29.22
C ALA A 368 -7.17 20.63 -27.79
N PHE A 369 -5.83 20.55 -27.66
CA PHE A 369 -5.14 20.52 -26.38
C PHE A 369 -4.55 21.87 -25.92
N LYS A 370 -4.67 22.94 -26.71
CA LYS A 370 -4.30 24.28 -26.21
C LYS A 370 -5.17 24.63 -25.01
N ALA A 371 -4.54 24.85 -23.86
CA ALA A 371 -5.24 25.30 -22.68
C ALA A 371 -5.80 26.71 -22.95
N LYS A 372 -7.14 26.84 -23.01
CA LYS A 372 -7.75 28.16 -22.84
C LYS A 372 -7.29 28.68 -21.48
N PRO A 373 -6.78 29.91 -21.36
CA PRO A 373 -6.41 30.46 -20.07
C PRO A 373 -7.59 30.36 -19.10
N ALA A 374 -7.38 29.82 -17.90
CA ALA A 374 -8.44 29.56 -16.93
C ALA A 374 -9.31 30.80 -16.64
N TRP A 375 -8.72 31.99 -16.76
CA TRP A 375 -9.41 33.27 -16.61
C TRP A 375 -10.51 33.51 -17.66
N GLN A 376 -10.44 32.93 -18.86
CA GLN A 376 -11.44 33.12 -19.91
C GLN A 376 -12.79 32.49 -19.54
N THR A 377 -12.77 31.25 -19.06
CA THR A 377 -13.98 30.56 -18.58
C THR A 377 -14.51 31.23 -17.33
N LEU A 378 -13.63 31.67 -16.42
CA LEU A 378 -14.03 32.43 -15.23
C LEU A 378 -14.67 33.79 -15.58
N ALA A 379 -14.17 34.51 -16.59
CA ALA A 379 -14.77 35.76 -17.06
C ALA A 379 -16.18 35.54 -17.62
N LYS A 380 -16.39 34.46 -18.40
CA LYS A 380 -17.72 34.07 -18.87
C LYS A 380 -18.67 33.75 -17.70
N ALA A 381 -18.20 32.99 -16.71
CA ALA A 381 -18.99 32.65 -15.53
C ALA A 381 -19.34 33.86 -14.67
N ILE A 382 -18.43 34.82 -14.51
CA ILE A 382 -18.71 36.09 -13.84
C ILE A 382 -19.77 36.89 -14.62
N ASN A 383 -19.66 36.98 -15.95
CA ASN A 383 -20.64 37.71 -16.77
C ASN A 383 -22.04 37.10 -16.63
N ALA A 384 -22.14 35.77 -16.75
CA ALA A 384 -23.39 35.05 -16.62
C ALA A 384 -23.98 35.19 -15.21
N PHE A 385 -23.13 35.14 -14.17
CA PHE A 385 -23.55 35.30 -12.78
C PHE A 385 -24.14 36.70 -12.54
N VAL A 386 -23.43 37.74 -12.99
CA VAL A 386 -23.89 39.12 -12.83
C VAL A 386 -25.18 39.37 -13.61
N LEU A 387 -25.34 38.74 -14.78
CA LEU A 387 -26.58 38.81 -15.55
C LEU A 387 -27.75 38.14 -14.81
N LYS A 388 -27.55 36.90 -14.33
CA LYS A 388 -28.55 36.12 -13.60
C LYS A 388 -28.98 36.78 -12.28
N HIS A 389 -28.09 37.56 -11.66
CA HIS A 389 -28.34 38.23 -10.39
C HIS A 389 -28.41 39.76 -10.50
N GLU A 390 -28.94 40.27 -11.62
CA GLU A 390 -29.34 41.68 -11.79
C GLU A 390 -28.23 42.69 -11.44
N GLY A 391 -27.01 42.47 -11.95
CA GLY A 391 -25.90 43.39 -11.71
C GLY A 391 -25.21 43.21 -10.35
N LYS A 392 -25.64 42.27 -9.51
CA LYS A 392 -25.00 42.00 -8.22
C LYS A 392 -23.67 41.28 -8.43
N LYS A 393 -22.60 41.84 -7.86
CA LYS A 393 -21.28 41.20 -7.86
C LYS A 393 -21.30 39.91 -7.01
N PRO A 394 -20.55 38.87 -7.41
CA PRO A 394 -20.20 37.76 -6.54
C PRO A 394 -19.64 38.23 -5.18
N LYS A 395 -20.11 37.60 -4.10
CA LYS A 395 -19.71 37.80 -2.72
C LYS A 395 -19.13 36.51 -2.13
N GLN A 396 -18.19 36.69 -1.21
CA GLN A 396 -17.71 35.60 -0.37
C GLN A 396 -18.80 35.18 0.63
N ASN A 397 -18.77 33.92 1.05
CA ASN A 397 -19.69 33.27 1.99
C ASN A 397 -21.13 33.11 1.48
N SER A 398 -21.31 32.97 0.17
CA SER A 398 -22.61 32.70 -0.44
C SER A 398 -22.70 31.26 -0.96
N LYS A 399 -23.89 30.67 -0.89
CA LYS A 399 -24.20 29.32 -1.39
C LYS A 399 -24.65 29.30 -2.86
N ARG A 400 -24.73 30.46 -3.53
CA ARG A 400 -25.21 30.54 -4.92
C ARG A 400 -24.16 29.96 -5.88
N THR A 401 -24.64 29.33 -6.94
CA THR A 401 -23.81 28.75 -7.99
C THR A 401 -24.32 29.12 -9.38
N ILE A 402 -23.46 28.95 -10.38
CA ILE A 402 -23.82 29.05 -11.79
C ILE A 402 -23.11 27.97 -12.60
N GLU A 403 -23.82 27.37 -13.54
CA GLU A 403 -23.25 26.38 -14.45
C GLU A 403 -22.88 27.05 -15.78
N ILE A 404 -21.66 26.81 -16.26
CA ILE A 404 -21.15 27.29 -17.55
C ILE A 404 -20.31 26.18 -18.17
N GLU A 405 -20.60 25.87 -19.44
CA GLU A 405 -19.82 24.88 -20.22
C GLU A 405 -19.69 23.52 -19.49
N GLY A 406 -20.77 23.07 -18.83
CA GLY A 406 -20.84 21.80 -18.10
C GLY A 406 -20.04 21.77 -16.79
N SER A 407 -19.67 22.94 -16.26
CA SER A 407 -18.98 23.10 -14.98
C SER A 407 -19.75 24.02 -14.05
N GLU A 408 -19.94 23.60 -12.80
CA GLU A 408 -20.57 24.41 -11.76
C GLU A 408 -19.53 25.28 -11.05
N PHE A 409 -19.80 26.59 -10.99
CA PHE A 409 -18.98 27.57 -10.31
C PHE A 409 -19.73 28.14 -9.12
N SER A 410 -19.16 28.01 -7.93
CA SER A 410 -19.68 28.68 -6.73
C SER A 410 -19.41 30.18 -6.78
N GLU A 411 -20.29 30.97 -6.17
CA GLU A 411 -20.12 32.42 -6.06
C GLU A 411 -18.80 32.80 -5.36
N ASN A 412 -18.37 32.01 -4.37
CA ASN A 412 -17.07 32.18 -3.71
C ASN A 412 -15.91 32.05 -4.69
N GLN A 413 -15.95 31.04 -5.55
CA GLN A 413 -14.93 30.87 -6.59
C GLN A 413 -14.92 32.05 -7.56
N LEU A 414 -16.08 32.57 -7.95
CA LEU A 414 -16.18 33.73 -8.85
C LEU A 414 -15.69 35.03 -8.20
N ALA A 415 -15.98 35.24 -6.91
CA ALA A 415 -15.49 36.40 -6.16
C ALA A 415 -13.95 36.37 -6.03
N SER A 416 -13.38 35.21 -5.71
CA SER A 416 -11.93 35.01 -5.63
C SER A 416 -11.26 35.14 -7.00
N ALA A 417 -11.86 34.55 -8.04
CA ALA A 417 -11.36 34.64 -9.41
C ALA A 417 -11.24 36.09 -9.88
N TYR A 418 -12.26 36.92 -9.61
CA TYR A 418 -12.16 38.35 -9.92
C TYR A 418 -10.99 39.00 -9.19
N GLN A 419 -10.78 38.75 -7.89
CA GLN A 419 -9.66 39.35 -7.15
C GLN A 419 -8.30 38.94 -7.71
N SER A 420 -8.13 37.66 -8.06
CA SER A 420 -6.88 37.12 -8.60
C SER A 420 -6.54 37.65 -9.99
N TYR A 421 -7.54 37.90 -10.83
CA TYR A 421 -7.34 38.33 -12.22
C TYR A 421 -7.68 39.80 -12.47
N LYS A 422 -8.08 40.57 -11.45
CA LYS A 422 -8.47 41.97 -11.63
C LYS A 422 -7.37 42.81 -12.23
N GLU A 423 -6.10 42.45 -12.19
CA GLU A 423 -4.99 43.23 -12.76
C GLU A 423 -4.65 42.81 -14.21
N ASN A 424 -5.18 41.68 -14.68
CA ASN A 424 -4.97 41.21 -16.04
C ASN A 424 -5.85 42.02 -17.04
N PRO A 425 -5.25 42.74 -18.01
CA PRO A 425 -5.99 43.60 -18.94
C PRO A 425 -6.90 42.80 -19.89
N GLU A 426 -6.49 41.61 -20.32
CA GLU A 426 -7.29 40.75 -21.21
C GLU A 426 -8.49 40.15 -20.48
N PHE A 427 -8.33 39.79 -19.21
CA PHE A 427 -9.45 39.39 -18.34
C PHE A 427 -10.47 40.53 -18.20
N ARG A 428 -10.01 41.76 -17.90
CA ARG A 428 -10.88 42.94 -17.82
C ARG A 428 -11.64 43.17 -19.12
N LYS A 429 -10.97 43.05 -20.27
CA LYS A 429 -11.60 43.21 -21.60
C LYS A 429 -12.72 42.18 -21.83
N LYS A 430 -12.58 40.95 -21.33
CA LYS A 430 -13.63 39.91 -21.47
C LYS A 430 -14.80 40.04 -20.49
N LEU A 431 -14.69 40.86 -19.44
CA LEU A 431 -15.85 41.19 -18.60
C LEU A 431 -16.82 42.13 -19.33
N SER A 432 -18.12 41.87 -19.21
CA SER A 432 -19.19 42.73 -19.74
C SER A 432 -19.24 44.07 -19.01
N ALA A 433 -19.89 45.09 -19.60
CA ALA A 433 -20.06 46.39 -18.94
C ALA A 433 -20.75 46.24 -17.58
N LYS A 434 -21.85 45.48 -17.51
CA LYS A 434 -22.56 45.17 -16.26
C LYS A 434 -21.65 44.47 -15.23
N ALA A 435 -20.80 43.53 -15.64
CA ALA A 435 -19.85 42.88 -14.73
C ALA A 435 -18.78 43.85 -14.24
N ARG A 436 -18.17 44.65 -15.12
CA ARG A 436 -17.19 45.69 -14.72
C ARG A 436 -17.83 46.71 -13.78
N TRP A 437 -19.08 47.09 -14.04
CA TRP A 437 -19.87 47.94 -13.17
C TRP A 437 -20.03 47.30 -11.80
N ALA A 438 -20.52 46.06 -11.72
CA ALA A 438 -20.76 45.35 -10.46
C ALA A 438 -19.57 45.41 -9.50
N PHE A 439 -18.33 45.28 -10.02
CA PHE A 439 -17.10 45.30 -9.22
C PHE A 439 -16.47 46.69 -9.01
N LYS A 440 -17.01 47.75 -9.62
CA LYS A 440 -16.50 49.11 -9.44
C LYS A 440 -16.67 49.56 -7.98
N PRO A 441 -15.68 50.23 -7.36
CA PRO A 441 -15.83 50.79 -6.01
C PRO A 441 -17.05 51.70 -5.92
N PHE A 442 -17.82 51.57 -4.83
CA PHE A 442 -19.09 52.28 -4.67
C PHE A 442 -18.94 53.79 -4.86
N TRP A 443 -17.91 54.41 -4.25
CA TRP A 443 -17.67 55.86 -4.39
C TRP A 443 -17.44 56.30 -5.85
N LYS A 444 -16.83 55.46 -6.70
CA LYS A 444 -16.64 55.75 -8.14
C LYS A 444 -17.97 55.69 -8.89
N LYS A 445 -18.85 54.76 -8.53
CA LYS A 445 -20.21 54.69 -9.05
C LYS A 445 -21.01 55.92 -8.65
N SER A 446 -20.97 56.29 -7.37
CA SER A 446 -21.65 57.46 -6.84
C SER A 446 -21.19 58.75 -7.51
N ALA A 447 -19.88 58.94 -7.74
CA ALA A 447 -19.37 60.13 -8.42
C ALA A 447 -19.91 60.24 -9.86
N GLN A 448 -19.96 59.13 -10.60
CA GLN A 448 -20.53 59.11 -11.95
C GLN A 448 -22.03 59.34 -11.95
N ALA A 449 -22.77 58.71 -11.04
CA ALA A 449 -24.21 58.90 -10.91
C ALA A 449 -24.55 60.33 -10.47
N ILE A 450 -23.75 60.95 -9.58
CA ILE A 450 -23.89 62.37 -9.22
C ILE A 450 -23.64 63.27 -10.43
N ASN A 451 -22.60 63.01 -11.23
CA ASN A 451 -22.32 63.79 -12.43
C ASN A 451 -23.46 63.69 -13.44
N ALA A 452 -23.95 62.48 -13.70
CA ALA A 452 -25.05 62.25 -14.61
C ALA A 452 -26.35 62.90 -14.10
N PHE A 453 -26.62 62.83 -12.79
CA PHE A 453 -27.76 63.49 -12.16
C PHE A 453 -27.68 65.01 -12.32
N VAL A 454 -26.51 65.59 -12.05
CA VAL A 454 -26.28 67.03 -12.20
C VAL A 454 -26.44 67.46 -13.65
N LEU A 455 -25.94 66.67 -14.60
CA LEU A 455 -26.10 66.97 -16.03
C LEU A 455 -27.57 66.90 -16.46
N GLN A 456 -28.32 65.90 -16.01
CA GLN A 456 -29.71 65.68 -16.42
C GLN A 456 -30.67 66.71 -15.79
N TYR A 457 -30.52 66.98 -14.48
CA TYR A 457 -31.47 67.81 -13.73
C TYR A 457 -30.95 69.22 -13.42
N ASN A 458 -29.73 69.55 -13.82
CA ASN A 458 -29.04 70.83 -13.59
C ASN A 458 -29.12 71.33 -12.14
N ARG A 459 -29.17 70.40 -11.18
CA ARG A 459 -29.27 70.67 -9.74
C ARG A 459 -28.60 69.57 -8.95
N ARG A 460 -28.25 69.86 -7.70
CA ARG A 460 -27.77 68.82 -6.78
C ARG A 460 -28.92 67.91 -6.33
N PRO A 461 -28.65 66.61 -6.08
CA PRO A 461 -29.61 65.72 -5.41
C PRO A 461 -29.94 66.22 -4.00
N LYS A 462 -31.18 66.01 -3.56
CA LYS A 462 -31.70 66.42 -2.23
C LYS A 462 -32.25 65.23 -1.45
N ARG A 463 -32.21 65.29 -0.11
CA ARG A 463 -32.64 64.19 0.80
C ARG A 463 -34.12 63.86 0.64
N THR A 464 -34.94 64.83 0.28
CA THR A 464 -36.39 64.70 0.06
C THR A 464 -36.75 64.61 -1.43
N GLY A 465 -35.76 64.47 -2.31
CA GLY A 465 -35.97 64.35 -3.75
C GLY A 465 -36.55 62.98 -4.12
N LYS A 466 -37.43 62.96 -5.13
CA LYS A 466 -38.08 61.75 -5.64
C LYS A 466 -37.43 61.21 -6.91
N GLU A 467 -36.54 61.97 -7.55
CA GLU A 467 -35.96 61.55 -8.81
C GLU A 467 -34.94 60.43 -8.64
N THR A 468 -34.79 59.65 -9.70
CA THR A 468 -33.79 58.60 -9.80
C THR A 468 -32.98 58.77 -11.09
N ILE A 469 -31.79 58.16 -11.11
CA ILE A 469 -30.99 58.03 -12.32
C ILE A 469 -30.49 56.60 -12.44
N GLU A 470 -30.60 56.03 -13.63
CA GLU A 470 -30.08 54.70 -13.93
C GLU A 470 -28.74 54.81 -14.64
N ILE A 471 -27.70 54.16 -14.08
CA ILE A 471 -26.39 54.06 -14.72
C ILE A 471 -25.99 52.58 -14.78
N GLU A 472 -25.79 52.09 -16.01
CA GLU A 472 -25.35 50.72 -16.30
C GLU A 472 -26.20 49.63 -15.60
N GLY A 473 -27.53 49.81 -15.55
CA GLY A 473 -28.45 48.85 -14.93
C GLY A 473 -28.59 48.98 -13.41
N SER A 474 -28.11 50.08 -12.81
CA SER A 474 -28.25 50.37 -11.38
C SER A 474 -28.96 51.70 -11.18
N GLU A 475 -30.09 51.66 -10.47
CA GLU A 475 -30.87 52.83 -10.11
C GLU A 475 -30.29 53.51 -8.86
N PHE A 476 -30.17 54.84 -8.90
CA PHE A 476 -29.73 55.67 -7.78
C PHE A 476 -30.78 56.74 -7.50
N SER A 477 -31.37 56.71 -6.30
CA SER A 477 -32.26 57.77 -5.83
C SER A 477 -31.49 59.02 -5.41
N GLU A 478 -32.13 60.18 -5.49
CA GLU A 478 -31.57 61.45 -4.99
C GLU A 478 -31.05 61.36 -3.56
N LEU A 479 -31.81 60.73 -2.65
CA LEU A 479 -31.38 60.51 -1.27
C LEU A 479 -30.07 59.70 -1.20
N SER A 480 -29.97 58.63 -2.00
CA SER A 480 -28.76 57.80 -2.07
C SER A 480 -27.56 58.60 -2.59
N LEU A 481 -27.76 59.45 -3.60
CA LEU A 481 -26.73 60.30 -4.18
C LEU A 481 -26.26 61.39 -3.21
N GLU A 482 -27.17 62.08 -2.52
CA GLU A 482 -26.80 63.09 -1.51
C GLU A 482 -26.02 62.45 -0.35
N ASN A 483 -26.53 61.34 0.19
CA ASN A 483 -25.84 60.61 1.27
C ASN A 483 -24.46 60.12 0.81
N SER A 484 -24.34 59.65 -0.44
CA SER A 484 -23.07 59.22 -1.01
C SER A 484 -22.09 60.38 -1.16
N TYR A 485 -22.56 61.56 -1.56
CA TYR A 485 -21.74 62.78 -1.61
C TYR A 485 -21.25 63.14 -0.21
N GLN A 486 -22.14 63.25 0.79
CA GLN A 486 -21.78 63.61 2.17
C GLN A 486 -20.72 62.66 2.74
N ARG A 487 -20.89 61.34 2.53
CA ARG A 487 -19.96 60.32 3.05
C ARG A 487 -18.60 60.28 2.36
N ASN A 488 -18.50 60.71 1.11
CA ASN A 488 -17.26 60.59 0.33
C ASN A 488 -16.62 61.93 -0.05
N ASN A 489 -17.28 63.06 0.23
CA ASN A 489 -16.77 64.38 -0.12
C ASN A 489 -15.42 64.68 0.54
N GLU A 490 -15.08 64.07 1.67
CA GLU A 490 -13.77 64.28 2.30
C GLU A 490 -12.64 63.53 1.58
N LYS A 491 -12.93 62.58 0.70
CA LYS A 491 -11.93 61.81 -0.06
C LYS A 491 -11.44 62.62 -1.27
N PRO A 492 -10.14 62.95 -1.39
CA PRO A 492 -9.61 63.72 -2.52
C PRO A 492 -9.89 63.05 -3.89
N GLU A 493 -9.80 61.72 -3.96
CA GLU A 493 -10.05 60.96 -5.19
C GLU A 493 -11.50 61.05 -5.67
N PHE A 494 -12.46 61.13 -4.72
CA PHE A 494 -13.88 61.30 -5.04
C PHE A 494 -14.14 62.70 -5.59
N ARG A 495 -13.62 63.75 -4.92
CA ARG A 495 -13.72 65.13 -5.41
C ARG A 495 -13.13 65.29 -6.80
N LYS A 496 -11.98 64.66 -7.08
CA LYS A 496 -11.34 64.71 -8.40
C LYS A 496 -12.19 64.06 -9.51
N LYS A 497 -13.06 63.10 -9.18
CA LYS A 497 -13.95 62.41 -10.14
C LYS A 497 -15.29 63.10 -10.37
N LEU A 498 -15.63 64.13 -9.59
CA LEU A 498 -16.80 64.96 -9.87
C LEU A 498 -16.51 65.92 -11.04
N SER A 499 -17.54 66.16 -11.85
CA SER A 499 -17.55 67.20 -12.90
C SER A 499 -17.42 68.59 -12.28
N GLU A 500 -17.01 69.58 -13.07
CA GLU A 500 -16.93 70.97 -12.59
C GLU A 500 -18.31 71.53 -12.23
N GLU A 501 -19.33 71.15 -13.00
CA GLU A 501 -20.74 71.47 -12.76
C GLU A 501 -21.19 70.92 -11.40
N ALA A 502 -20.89 69.65 -11.11
CA ALA A 502 -21.18 69.06 -9.81
C ALA A 502 -20.41 69.78 -8.68
N LYS A 503 -19.10 70.01 -8.85
CA LYS A 503 -18.30 70.73 -7.84
C LYS A 503 -18.87 72.12 -7.53
N LYS A 504 -19.30 72.87 -8.55
CA LYS A 504 -19.92 74.20 -8.39
C LYS A 504 -21.21 74.13 -7.57
N LEU A 505 -22.13 73.24 -7.92
CA LEU A 505 -23.43 73.10 -7.26
C LEU A 505 -23.33 72.64 -5.80
N PHE A 506 -22.28 71.90 -5.43
CA PHE A 506 -22.05 71.49 -4.05
C PHE A 506 -21.21 72.47 -3.21
N ARG A 507 -20.44 73.38 -3.84
CA ARG A 507 -19.68 74.45 -3.15
C ARG A 507 -20.56 75.59 -2.63
N SER A 508 -21.75 75.80 -3.21
CA SER A 508 -22.62 76.95 -2.94
C SER A 508 -23.20 77.06 -1.51
N ARG A 509 -22.88 76.14 -0.58
CA ARG A 509 -23.36 76.17 0.82
C ARG A 509 -22.30 76.58 1.85
N SER A 510 -21.03 76.77 1.49
CA SER A 510 -19.97 77.14 2.46
C SER A 510 -19.89 78.62 2.81
N ARG A 511 -20.69 79.50 2.17
CA ARG A 511 -20.76 80.96 2.45
C ARG A 511 -21.97 81.39 3.30
N GLY A 512 -22.52 80.50 4.11
CA GLY A 512 -23.71 80.76 4.95
C GLY A 512 -23.48 80.66 6.46
N LYS A 513 -22.23 80.77 6.95
CA LYS A 513 -21.97 80.98 8.38
C LYS A 513 -21.49 82.42 8.56
N ILE A 514 -22.40 83.27 9.03
CA ILE A 514 -22.10 84.59 9.58
C ILE A 514 -21.09 84.39 10.72
N SER A 515 -19.98 85.11 10.67
CA SER A 515 -18.91 85.09 11.67
C SER A 515 -19.37 85.83 12.93
N CYS A 516 -19.52 85.15 14.07
CA CYS A 516 -19.74 85.74 15.41
C CYS A 516 -18.50 86.46 15.96
N LYS A 517 -17.86 87.32 15.15
CA LYS A 517 -16.72 88.16 15.56
C LYS A 517 -17.03 89.66 15.46
N ALA A 518 -18.31 90.04 15.41
CA ALA A 518 -18.77 91.42 15.29
C ALA A 518 -19.85 91.82 16.32
N LEU A 519 -19.92 91.16 17.49
CA LEU A 519 -20.85 91.52 18.58
C LEU A 519 -20.19 91.52 19.97
N THR A 520 -18.91 91.86 20.02
CA THR A 520 -18.27 92.39 21.23
C THR A 520 -17.45 93.62 20.85
N GLN A 521 -18.17 94.68 20.50
CA GLN A 521 -17.82 96.09 20.73
C GLN A 521 -19.12 96.87 20.81
#